data_AF-A0A9X4C6R8-F1
#
_entry.id   AF-A0A9X4C6R8-F1
#
_cell.length_a   1.000
_cell.length_b   1.000
_cell.length_c   1.000
_cell.angle_alpha   90.00
_cell.angle_beta   90.00
_cell.angle_gamma   90.00
#
_symmetry.space_group_name_H-M   'P 1'
#
loop_
_entity.id
_entity.type
_entity.pdbx_description
1 polymer ?
#
loop_
_entity_poly.entity_id
_entity_poly.type
_entity_poly.pdbx_seq_one_letter_code
_entity_poly.pdbx_strand_id
1 'polypeptide(L)'
;MTVYLLLIAARSGRNLTPLLEMSRDAITDHPLKPDMGVLQLYKRRGFKIHRQAFRYHTTDDESASVPSDVVTLYREALVRSFPLLDLAPKTMHDRVWLYRAKGNRGVKTLNASNIDQQATALVARHQIFGDRRASNGLPELLKVNVSRLRKTFATRMWQLSNGNLFKTAQLLGNSTRMTDSHYLAVTPEMERNHKFVGRILEGVMTGQVNEQSFRDDLSAQLSIEPEKVDLLLSGALNTGVARCSDPINGRFAPRNGTTNCQRFLHCFRCPNQVVIESDLYRLFSFYWLLIKERGLLGKSRWNSVYAWVIRVIDNDITPLFDPVVVEREKHRALATPHPMWRDRTLLGGDE
;
A
#
# COMPACT_ATOMS: atom_id res chain seq x y z
N MET A 1 27.67 -1.72 -15.44
CA MET A 1 26.97 -0.64 -14.71
C MET A 1 25.47 -0.63 -14.95
N THR A 2 24.98 -0.53 -16.20
CA THR A 2 23.52 -0.48 -16.47
C THR A 2 22.74 -1.66 -15.87
N VAL A 3 23.24 -2.89 -16.02
CA VAL A 3 22.58 -4.09 -15.47
C VAL A 3 22.41 -4.01 -13.95
N TYR A 4 23.47 -3.64 -13.20
CA TYR A 4 23.40 -3.43 -11.75
C TYR A 4 22.35 -2.40 -11.36
N LEU A 5 22.31 -1.25 -12.06
CA LEU A 5 21.31 -0.22 -11.80
C LEU A 5 19.88 -0.74 -12.05
N LEU A 6 19.65 -1.47 -13.13
CA LEU A 6 18.32 -2.04 -13.44
C LEU A 6 17.89 -3.08 -12.40
N LEU A 7 18.81 -3.94 -11.94
CA LEU A 7 18.53 -4.92 -10.89
C LEU A 7 18.20 -4.25 -9.55
N ILE A 8 19.00 -3.25 -9.14
CA ILE A 8 18.72 -2.45 -7.94
C ILE A 8 17.39 -1.71 -8.10
N ALA A 9 17.08 -1.15 -9.28
CA ALA A 9 15.81 -0.49 -9.54
C ALA A 9 14.61 -1.44 -9.42
N ALA A 10 14.73 -2.66 -9.95
CA ALA A 10 13.70 -3.69 -9.88
C ALA A 10 13.45 -4.17 -8.44
N ARG A 11 14.48 -4.22 -7.60
CA ARG A 11 14.41 -4.70 -6.21
C ARG A 11 14.11 -3.62 -5.16
N SER A 12 14.45 -2.37 -5.43
CA SER A 12 14.19 -1.24 -4.53
C SER A 12 12.95 -0.44 -4.92
N GLY A 13 12.49 -0.59 -6.17
CA GLY A 13 11.39 0.17 -6.74
C GLY A 13 11.65 1.68 -6.82
N ARG A 14 12.90 2.15 -6.75
CA ARG A 14 13.23 3.58 -6.65
C ARG A 14 13.12 4.32 -7.98
N ASN A 15 12.94 5.65 -7.91
CA ASN A 15 12.90 6.50 -9.09
C ASN A 15 14.27 6.56 -9.77
N LEU A 16 14.27 6.82 -11.07
CA LEU A 16 15.49 6.85 -11.89
C LEU A 16 16.50 7.90 -11.43
N THR A 17 16.07 9.14 -11.15
CA THR A 17 16.99 10.23 -10.79
C THR A 17 17.75 9.97 -9.48
N PRO A 18 17.10 9.61 -8.35
CA PRO A 18 17.82 9.23 -7.14
C PRO A 18 18.76 8.03 -7.33
N LEU A 19 18.39 7.07 -8.18
CA LEU A 19 19.26 5.94 -8.50
C LEU A 19 20.49 6.39 -9.30
N LEU A 20 20.32 7.19 -10.35
CA LEU A 20 21.43 7.75 -11.15
C LEU A 20 22.40 8.59 -10.30
N GLU A 21 21.87 9.24 -9.27
CA GLU A 21 22.60 10.11 -8.37
C GLU A 21 23.08 9.40 -7.09
N MET A 22 22.97 8.08 -7.04
CA MET A 22 23.40 7.31 -5.88
C MET A 22 24.88 7.55 -5.57
N SER A 23 25.14 7.91 -4.31
CA SER A 23 26.46 8.19 -3.76
C SER A 23 27.17 6.91 -3.32
N ARG A 24 28.48 6.98 -3.08
CA ARG A 24 29.31 5.83 -2.64
C ARG A 24 29.11 5.44 -1.18
N ASP A 25 28.43 6.26 -0.40
CA ASP A 25 27.99 6.02 0.97
C ASP A 25 26.49 5.69 1.06
N ALA A 26 25.83 5.40 -0.07
CA ALA A 26 24.39 5.21 -0.13
C ALA A 26 23.87 3.98 0.64
N ILE A 27 24.70 3.04 1.08
CA ILE A 27 24.28 1.94 1.95
C ILE A 27 25.07 1.98 3.25
N THR A 28 24.35 2.04 4.37
CA THR A 28 24.89 1.99 5.73
C THR A 28 24.31 0.80 6.49
N ASP A 29 24.99 0.28 7.50
CA ASP A 29 24.43 -0.79 8.35
C ASP A 29 23.16 -0.33 9.09
N HIS A 30 22.24 -1.26 9.35
CA HIS A 30 21.03 -0.96 10.10
C HIS A 30 21.35 -0.85 11.61
N PRO A 31 20.96 0.25 12.28
CA PRO A 31 21.42 0.56 13.64
C PRO A 31 20.97 -0.43 14.72
N LEU A 32 19.91 -1.20 14.46
CA LEU A 32 19.33 -2.17 15.41
C LEU A 32 19.36 -3.63 14.93
N LYS A 33 19.76 -3.88 13.67
CA LYS A 33 19.65 -5.21 13.05
C LYS A 33 20.93 -5.52 12.28
N PRO A 34 21.82 -6.38 12.79
CA PRO A 34 23.13 -6.61 12.19
C PRO A 34 23.03 -7.34 10.82
N ASP A 35 21.92 -8.01 10.53
CA ASP A 35 21.66 -8.72 9.28
C ASP A 35 21.11 -7.83 8.15
N MET A 36 21.04 -6.50 8.35
CA MET A 36 20.42 -5.58 7.39
C MET A 36 21.29 -4.37 7.04
N GLY A 37 21.27 -4.00 5.76
CA GLY A 37 21.80 -2.74 5.24
C GLY A 37 20.67 -1.77 4.86
N VAL A 38 20.88 -0.48 5.04
CA VAL A 38 19.92 0.59 4.74
C VAL A 38 20.39 1.39 3.54
N LEU A 39 19.66 1.28 2.43
CA LEU A 39 19.84 2.12 1.24
C LEU A 39 19.26 3.52 1.48
N GLN A 40 20.09 4.53 1.35
CA GLN A 40 19.80 5.95 1.50
C GLN A 40 19.96 6.65 0.15
N LEU A 41 18.86 7.13 -0.42
CA LEU A 41 18.88 7.87 -1.70
C LEU A 41 18.35 9.28 -1.52
N TYR A 42 19.10 10.26 -2.03
CA TYR A 42 18.70 11.66 -2.01
C TYR A 42 17.73 12.00 -3.14
N LYS A 43 16.64 12.71 -2.82
CA LYS A 43 15.65 13.18 -3.80
C LYS A 43 15.67 14.71 -3.90
N ARG A 44 16.21 15.23 -5.01
CA ARG A 44 16.32 16.69 -5.27
C ARG A 44 15.00 17.45 -5.11
N ARG A 45 13.92 16.99 -5.74
CA ARG A 45 12.61 17.70 -5.77
C ARG A 45 11.89 17.79 -4.42
N GLY A 46 12.38 17.11 -3.39
CA GLY A 46 11.77 17.15 -2.06
C GLY A 46 12.77 17.34 -0.93
N PHE A 47 14.05 17.58 -1.24
CA PHE A 47 15.16 17.73 -0.28
C PHE A 47 15.13 16.68 0.84
N LYS A 48 14.81 15.42 0.49
CA LYS A 48 14.62 14.32 1.45
C LYS A 48 15.51 13.14 1.10
N ILE A 49 16.05 12.52 2.15
CA ILE A 49 16.75 11.24 2.07
C ILE A 49 15.72 10.15 2.28
N HIS A 50 15.62 9.23 1.33
CA HIS A 50 14.79 8.06 1.45
C HIS A 50 15.60 6.88 1.93
N ARG A 51 15.13 6.21 2.99
CA ARG A 51 15.78 5.05 3.60
C ARG A 51 14.97 3.78 3.34
N GLN A 52 15.63 2.68 3.04
CA GLN A 52 15.02 1.35 2.91
C GLN A 52 15.99 0.26 3.33
N ALA A 53 15.55 -0.60 4.24
CA ALA A 53 16.34 -1.73 4.70
C ALA A 53 16.25 -2.91 3.74
N PHE A 54 17.38 -3.57 3.52
CA PHE A 54 17.56 -4.81 2.77
C PHE A 54 18.35 -5.79 3.64
N ARG A 55 18.00 -7.07 3.59
CA ARG A 55 18.71 -8.10 4.35
C ARG A 55 19.97 -8.51 3.59
N TYR A 56 21.08 -8.67 4.29
CA TYR A 56 22.28 -9.26 3.73
C TYR A 56 22.02 -10.68 3.24
N HIS A 57 22.72 -11.07 2.19
CA HIS A 57 22.74 -12.46 1.75
C HIS A 57 23.40 -13.33 2.84
N THR A 58 22.66 -14.29 3.40
CA THR A 58 23.20 -15.32 4.30
C THR A 58 23.67 -16.53 3.49
N THR A 59 24.63 -17.28 4.00
CA THR A 59 25.18 -18.48 3.35
C THR A 59 24.16 -19.61 3.15
N ASP A 60 23.07 -19.65 3.92
CA ASP A 60 22.00 -20.66 3.76
C ASP A 60 21.09 -20.44 2.52
N ASP A 61 21.25 -19.33 1.81
CA ASP A 61 20.44 -18.94 0.63
C ASP A 61 21.09 -19.39 -0.70
N GLU A 62 21.85 -20.50 -0.68
CA GLU A 62 22.58 -21.09 -1.82
C GLU A 62 21.68 -21.57 -2.98
N SER A 63 20.36 -21.56 -2.80
CA SER A 63 19.41 -21.94 -3.85
C SER A 63 19.28 -20.90 -4.98
N ALA A 64 19.81 -19.68 -4.79
CA ALA A 64 19.85 -18.67 -5.84
C ALA A 64 21.26 -18.58 -6.47
N SER A 65 21.40 -19.02 -7.73
CA SER A 65 22.67 -19.03 -8.47
C SER A 65 23.31 -17.65 -8.71
N VAL A 66 22.64 -16.56 -8.34
CA VAL A 66 23.16 -15.18 -8.39
C VAL A 66 22.66 -14.42 -7.17
N PRO A 67 23.55 -13.83 -6.34
CA PRO A 67 23.12 -13.01 -5.21
C PRO A 67 22.38 -11.78 -5.75
N SER A 68 21.06 -11.80 -5.58
CA SER A 68 20.13 -10.80 -6.14
C SER A 68 19.72 -9.73 -5.14
N ASP A 69 20.43 -9.66 -4.01
CA ASP A 69 20.22 -8.64 -2.99
C ASP A 69 20.81 -7.29 -3.40
N VAL A 70 20.11 -6.22 -3.01
CA VAL A 70 20.48 -4.85 -3.33
C VAL A 70 21.85 -4.48 -2.76
N VAL A 71 22.20 -4.99 -1.58
CA VAL A 71 23.49 -4.66 -0.95
C VAL A 71 24.65 -5.31 -1.69
N THR A 72 24.51 -6.58 -2.10
CA THR A 72 25.54 -7.27 -2.90
C THR A 72 25.74 -6.59 -4.25
N LEU A 73 24.64 -6.30 -4.97
CA LEU A 73 24.69 -5.60 -6.25
C LEU A 73 25.33 -4.21 -6.15
N TYR A 74 25.09 -3.50 -5.05
CA TYR A 74 25.71 -2.21 -4.76
C TYR A 74 27.22 -2.33 -4.53
N ARG A 75 27.64 -3.29 -3.68
CA ARG A 75 29.07 -3.53 -3.39
C ARG A 75 29.83 -3.93 -4.64
N GLU A 76 29.27 -4.80 -5.48
CA GLU A 76 29.89 -5.16 -6.76
C GLU A 76 30.01 -3.95 -7.71
N ALA A 77 29.00 -3.10 -7.76
CA ALA A 77 29.06 -1.87 -8.56
C ALA A 77 30.15 -0.92 -8.05
N LEU A 78 30.34 -0.80 -6.74
CA LEU A 78 31.42 -0.02 -6.13
C LEU A 78 32.81 -0.55 -6.50
N VAL A 79 33.02 -1.86 -6.36
CA VAL A 79 34.30 -2.51 -6.70
C VAL A 79 34.64 -2.27 -8.18
N ARG A 80 33.64 -2.36 -9.07
CA ARG A 80 33.85 -2.11 -10.51
C ARG A 80 34.09 -0.64 -10.85
N SER A 81 33.54 0.30 -10.08
CA SER A 81 33.71 1.74 -10.35
C SER A 81 34.90 2.35 -9.62
N PHE A 82 35.42 1.70 -8.58
CA PHE A 82 36.53 2.20 -7.75
C PHE A 82 37.80 2.55 -8.55
N PRO A 83 38.31 1.69 -9.46
CA PRO A 83 39.51 2.01 -10.24
C PRO A 83 39.35 3.19 -11.20
N LEU A 84 38.12 3.64 -11.44
CA LEU A 84 37.83 4.76 -12.34
C LEU A 84 37.88 6.11 -11.62
N LEU A 85 38.05 6.14 -10.30
CA LEU A 85 38.13 7.38 -9.51
C LEU A 85 39.35 8.21 -9.88
N ASP A 86 40.51 7.58 -10.02
CA ASP A 86 41.77 8.26 -10.36
C ASP A 86 41.71 8.96 -11.73
N LEU A 87 40.86 8.43 -12.61
CA LEU A 87 40.64 8.94 -13.97
C LEU A 87 39.43 9.87 -14.08
N ALA A 88 38.63 10.00 -13.02
CA ALA A 88 37.40 10.80 -13.01
C ALA A 88 37.66 12.20 -12.45
N PRO A 89 37.00 13.25 -12.98
CA PRO A 89 37.00 14.57 -12.37
C PRO A 89 36.46 14.52 -10.93
N LYS A 90 37.03 15.33 -10.03
CA LYS A 90 36.67 15.40 -8.61
C LYS A 90 35.16 15.54 -8.34
N THR A 91 34.44 16.19 -9.25
CA THR A 91 32.97 16.39 -9.18
C THR A 91 32.14 15.10 -9.28
N MET A 92 32.74 14.00 -9.75
CA MET A 92 32.06 12.71 -9.94
C MET A 92 32.54 11.61 -8.99
N HIS A 93 33.49 11.91 -8.09
CA HIS A 93 34.07 10.91 -7.18
C HIS A 93 33.04 10.28 -6.26
N ASP A 94 32.02 11.04 -5.88
CA ASP A 94 30.94 10.57 -5.04
C ASP A 94 29.96 9.63 -5.78
N ARG A 95 29.98 9.55 -7.12
CA ARG A 95 29.00 8.74 -7.87
C ARG A 95 29.41 7.28 -7.95
N VAL A 96 28.44 6.38 -7.78
CA VAL A 96 28.64 4.93 -7.95
C VAL A 96 28.78 4.54 -9.42
N TRP A 97 28.03 5.19 -10.31
CA TRP A 97 27.83 4.75 -11.69
C TRP A 97 28.85 5.28 -12.68
N LEU A 98 30.14 5.13 -12.35
CA LEU A 98 31.23 5.48 -13.25
C LEU A 98 31.48 4.38 -14.28
N TYR A 99 31.69 4.76 -15.53
CA TYR A 99 32.09 3.84 -16.58
C TYR A 99 32.98 4.53 -17.62
N ARG A 100 33.72 3.73 -18.38
CA ARG A 100 34.53 4.21 -19.50
C ARG A 100 33.72 4.14 -20.80
N ALA A 101 33.61 5.26 -21.50
CA ALA A 101 32.93 5.28 -22.80
C ALA A 101 33.75 4.53 -23.85
N LYS A 102 33.10 3.76 -24.73
CA LYS A 102 33.77 3.18 -25.90
C LYS A 102 34.14 4.32 -26.87
N GLY A 103 35.42 4.45 -27.19
CA GLY A 103 35.93 5.44 -28.16
C GLY A 103 36.46 6.76 -27.57
N ASN A 104 36.12 7.11 -26.33
CA ASN A 104 36.66 8.29 -25.64
C ASN A 104 37.26 7.86 -24.29
N ARG A 105 38.52 8.20 -24.03
CA ARG A 105 39.26 7.72 -22.84
C ARG A 105 38.71 8.27 -21.51
N GLY A 106 37.82 9.25 -21.55
CA GLY A 106 37.21 9.88 -20.37
C GLY A 106 36.22 8.98 -19.62
N VAL A 107 36.24 9.09 -18.30
CA VAL A 107 35.25 8.49 -17.40
C VAL A 107 33.96 9.33 -17.43
N LYS A 108 32.81 8.67 -17.49
CA LYS A 108 31.49 9.31 -17.48
C LYS A 108 30.58 8.64 -16.44
N THR A 109 29.55 9.36 -16.01
CA THR A 109 28.46 8.83 -15.20
C THR A 109 27.32 8.33 -16.09
N LEU A 110 26.60 7.30 -15.66
CA LEU A 110 25.37 6.90 -16.33
C LEU A 110 24.35 8.06 -16.39
N ASN A 111 23.59 8.11 -17.47
CA ASN A 111 22.43 8.98 -17.62
C ASN A 111 21.23 8.18 -18.15
N ALA A 112 20.06 8.82 -18.20
CA ALA A 112 18.81 8.17 -18.62
C ALA A 112 18.88 7.60 -20.04
N SER A 113 19.49 8.32 -20.97
CA SER A 113 19.63 7.88 -22.37
C SER A 113 20.53 6.65 -22.49
N ASN A 114 21.65 6.62 -21.77
CA ASN A 114 22.54 5.45 -21.76
C ASN A 114 21.85 4.22 -21.16
N ILE A 115 21.00 4.40 -20.14
CA ILE A 115 20.24 3.27 -19.57
C ILE A 115 19.26 2.73 -20.59
N ASP A 116 18.49 3.59 -21.25
CA ASP A 116 17.47 3.18 -22.22
C ASP A 116 18.08 2.47 -23.44
N GLN A 117 19.17 3.02 -23.98
CA GLN A 117 19.91 2.42 -25.09
C GLN A 117 20.49 1.05 -24.70
N GLN A 118 21.16 0.95 -23.55
CA GLN A 118 21.79 -0.29 -23.11
C GLN A 118 20.76 -1.33 -22.65
N ALA A 119 19.61 -0.91 -22.08
CA ALA A 119 18.51 -1.80 -21.75
C ALA A 119 17.89 -2.41 -23.02
N THR A 120 17.67 -1.59 -24.05
CA THR A 120 17.17 -2.07 -25.36
C THR A 120 18.16 -3.05 -26.01
N ALA A 121 19.46 -2.73 -26.00
CA ALA A 121 20.49 -3.61 -26.52
C ALA A 121 20.58 -4.94 -25.75
N LEU A 122 20.42 -4.91 -24.42
CA LEU A 122 20.40 -6.11 -23.57
C LEU A 122 19.19 -7.00 -23.91
N VAL A 123 18.00 -6.41 -24.00
CA VAL A 123 16.76 -7.11 -24.34
C VAL A 123 16.86 -7.76 -25.71
N ALA A 124 17.37 -7.04 -26.71
CA ALA A 124 17.58 -7.57 -28.05
C ALA A 124 18.65 -8.68 -28.07
N ARG A 125 19.76 -8.51 -27.36
CA ARG A 125 20.85 -9.50 -27.30
C ARG A 125 20.38 -10.83 -26.70
N HIS A 126 19.52 -10.77 -25.68
CA HIS A 126 19.04 -11.96 -24.97
C HIS A 126 17.65 -12.41 -25.42
N GLN A 127 17.08 -11.79 -26.46
CA GLN A 127 15.75 -12.12 -27.00
C GLN A 127 14.68 -12.20 -25.91
N ILE A 128 14.63 -11.18 -25.04
CA ILE A 128 13.68 -11.14 -23.92
C ILE A 128 12.35 -10.59 -24.46
N PHE A 129 11.36 -11.46 -24.60
CA PHE A 129 10.02 -11.11 -25.06
C PHE A 129 9.11 -10.70 -23.89
N GLY A 130 8.22 -9.76 -24.13
CA GLY A 130 7.15 -9.40 -23.21
C GLY A 130 5.83 -10.11 -23.54
N ASP A 131 4.83 -9.92 -22.68
CA ASP A 131 3.52 -10.56 -22.82
C ASP A 131 2.66 -9.96 -23.96
N ARG A 132 3.07 -8.82 -24.52
CA ARG A 132 2.34 -8.16 -25.61
C ARG A 132 2.76 -8.72 -26.95
N ARG A 133 1.77 -8.92 -27.82
CA ARG A 133 1.99 -9.18 -29.23
C ARG A 133 1.93 -7.87 -30.00
N ALA A 134 2.84 -7.72 -30.96
CA ALA A 134 2.78 -6.64 -31.94
C ALA A 134 1.56 -6.85 -32.86
N SER A 135 1.16 -5.80 -33.58
CA SER A 135 -0.01 -5.83 -34.48
C SER A 135 0.08 -6.89 -35.58
N ASN A 136 1.28 -7.41 -35.86
CA ASN A 136 1.56 -8.49 -36.80
C ASN A 136 1.54 -9.89 -36.15
N GLY A 137 1.08 -10.01 -34.90
CA GLY A 137 0.97 -11.29 -34.17
C GLY A 137 2.28 -11.83 -33.58
N LEU A 138 3.43 -11.20 -33.89
CA LEU A 138 4.74 -11.58 -33.35
C LEU A 138 4.92 -11.09 -31.90
N PRO A 139 5.69 -11.82 -31.07
CA PRO A 139 5.99 -11.39 -29.72
C PRO A 139 6.82 -10.10 -29.72
N GLU A 140 6.40 -9.10 -28.96
CA GLU A 140 7.13 -7.84 -28.82
C GLU A 140 8.29 -8.01 -27.82
N LEU A 141 9.45 -7.44 -28.12
CA LEU A 141 10.55 -7.37 -27.15
C LEU A 141 10.15 -6.61 -25.89
N LEU A 142 10.60 -7.09 -24.73
CA LEU A 142 10.26 -6.51 -23.44
C LEU A 142 10.84 -5.10 -23.31
N LYS A 143 9.97 -4.09 -23.21
CA LYS A 143 10.38 -2.71 -22.94
C LYS A 143 10.77 -2.54 -21.47
N VAL A 144 12.04 -2.71 -21.16
CA VAL A 144 12.61 -2.51 -19.81
C VAL A 144 12.91 -1.02 -19.59
N ASN A 145 12.18 -0.39 -18.67
CA ASN A 145 12.53 0.93 -18.16
C ASN A 145 12.29 1.02 -16.66
N VAL A 146 13.01 1.93 -15.97
CA VAL A 146 12.96 2.03 -14.50
C VAL A 146 11.54 2.35 -14.00
N SER A 147 10.75 3.12 -14.74
CA SER A 147 9.35 3.42 -14.38
C SER A 147 8.45 2.18 -14.42
N ARG A 148 8.65 1.28 -15.37
CA ARG A 148 7.94 -0.02 -15.49
C ARG A 148 8.43 -0.98 -14.41
N LEU A 149 9.72 -1.06 -14.16
CA LEU A 149 10.28 -1.84 -13.05
C LEU A 149 9.70 -1.37 -11.70
N ARG A 150 9.57 -0.07 -11.49
CA ARG A 150 8.90 0.51 -10.31
C ARG A 150 7.43 0.12 -10.22
N LYS A 151 6.69 0.09 -11.34
CA LYS A 151 5.30 -0.42 -11.37
C LYS A 151 5.23 -1.90 -11.01
N THR A 152 6.09 -2.74 -11.60
CA THR A 152 6.15 -4.18 -11.29
C THR A 152 6.51 -4.42 -9.82
N PHE A 153 7.46 -3.67 -9.28
CA PHE A 153 7.80 -3.73 -7.85
C PHE A 153 6.62 -3.30 -6.97
N ALA A 154 5.90 -2.23 -7.32
CA ALA A 154 4.71 -1.79 -6.60
C ALA A 154 3.62 -2.89 -6.58
N THR A 155 3.36 -3.52 -7.72
CA THR A 155 2.40 -4.64 -7.81
C THR A 155 2.85 -5.83 -6.97
N ARG A 156 4.14 -6.20 -7.01
CA ARG A 156 4.68 -7.29 -6.20
C ARG A 156 4.60 -6.99 -4.70
N MET A 157 4.92 -5.76 -4.27
CA MET A 157 4.80 -5.36 -2.87
C MET A 157 3.34 -5.30 -2.42
N TRP A 158 2.43 -4.89 -3.31
CA TRP A 158 0.99 -4.95 -3.06
C TRP A 158 0.52 -6.40 -2.82
N GLN A 159 0.92 -7.34 -3.68
CA GLN A 159 0.61 -8.76 -3.54
C GLN A 159 1.19 -9.34 -2.25
N LEU A 160 2.49 -9.12 -1.98
CA LEU A 160 3.17 -9.63 -0.78
C LEU A 160 2.70 -8.98 0.53
N SER A 161 2.19 -7.75 0.45
CA SER A 161 1.59 -7.07 1.61
C SER A 161 0.11 -7.39 1.80
N ASN A 162 -0.42 -8.35 1.03
CA ASN A 162 -1.83 -8.76 1.02
C ASN A 162 -2.77 -7.54 0.88
N GLY A 163 -2.39 -6.59 0.02
CA GLY A 163 -3.14 -5.36 -0.22
C GLY A 163 -2.98 -4.27 0.84
N ASN A 164 -1.87 -4.24 1.60
CA ASN A 164 -1.60 -3.16 2.56
C ASN A 164 -0.92 -1.97 1.85
N LEU A 165 -1.73 -0.97 1.52
CA LEU A 165 -1.31 0.24 0.82
C LEU A 165 -0.25 1.04 1.57
N PHE A 166 -0.30 1.07 2.91
CA PHE A 166 0.63 1.82 3.73
C PHE A 166 2.01 1.15 3.78
N LYS A 167 2.06 -0.18 3.94
CA LYS A 167 3.31 -0.95 3.81
C LYS A 167 3.90 -0.82 2.40
N THR A 168 3.05 -0.88 1.38
CA THR A 168 3.47 -0.70 -0.03
C THR A 168 4.00 0.72 -0.29
N ALA A 169 3.34 1.76 0.22
CA ALA A 169 3.74 3.16 0.06
C ALA A 169 5.02 3.51 0.85
N GLN A 170 5.18 2.94 2.04
CA GLN A 170 6.40 3.04 2.85
C GLN A 170 7.58 2.39 2.11
N LEU A 171 7.39 1.19 1.54
CA LEU A 171 8.41 0.47 0.78
C LEU A 171 8.76 1.16 -0.54
N LEU A 172 7.80 1.81 -1.21
CA LEU A 172 8.02 2.62 -2.42
C LEU A 172 8.69 3.97 -2.14
N GLY A 173 8.89 4.30 -0.85
CA GLY A 173 9.56 5.50 -0.39
C GLY A 173 8.81 6.78 -0.74
N ASN A 174 7.50 6.78 -0.60
CA ASN A 174 6.75 8.03 -0.65
C ASN A 174 6.95 8.74 0.70
N SER A 175 7.44 9.99 0.70
CA SER A 175 7.59 10.76 1.93
C SER A 175 6.24 11.25 2.41
N THR A 176 5.88 10.92 3.65
CA THR A 176 4.63 11.22 4.36
C THR A 176 4.43 12.71 4.72
N ARG A 177 4.58 13.62 3.76
CA ARG A 177 4.16 15.03 3.93
C ARG A 177 3.97 15.68 2.57
N MET A 178 2.78 16.24 2.36
CA MET A 178 2.18 16.75 1.11
C MET A 178 1.61 15.66 0.18
N THR A 179 0.56 15.01 0.67
CA THR A 179 -0.72 14.90 -0.06
C THR A 179 -1.84 14.83 0.96
N ASP A 180 -1.93 15.87 1.80
CA ASP A 180 -3.23 16.28 2.28
C ASP A 180 -4.06 16.68 1.05
N SER A 181 -5.34 16.30 1.04
CA SER A 181 -6.38 16.70 0.08
C SER A 181 -6.43 16.12 -1.35
N HIS A 182 -5.60 15.16 -1.78
CA HIS A 182 -5.81 14.56 -3.13
C HIS A 182 -5.44 13.07 -3.34
N TYR A 183 -5.14 12.29 -2.30
CA TYR A 183 -4.96 10.83 -2.41
C TYR A 183 -6.11 10.01 -1.79
N LEU A 184 -7.21 10.68 -1.47
CA LEU A 184 -8.55 10.10 -1.49
C LEU A 184 -9.12 10.27 -2.91
N ALA A 185 -8.44 9.72 -3.91
CA ALA A 185 -9.23 9.24 -5.03
C ALA A 185 -9.85 7.95 -4.48
N VAL A 186 -11.06 8.10 -3.97
CA VAL A 186 -11.97 6.99 -3.73
C VAL A 186 -11.73 6.00 -4.88
N THR A 187 -11.26 4.79 -4.59
CA THR A 187 -11.16 3.84 -5.70
C THR A 187 -12.57 3.71 -6.28
N PRO A 188 -12.76 3.55 -7.59
CA PRO A 188 -14.10 3.36 -8.13
C PRO A 188 -14.85 2.22 -7.40
N GLU A 189 -14.11 1.27 -6.82
CA GLU A 189 -14.60 0.21 -5.95
C GLU A 189 -15.02 0.71 -4.55
N MET A 190 -14.26 1.59 -3.90
CA MET A 190 -14.68 2.27 -2.66
C MET A 190 -15.90 3.16 -2.91
N GLU A 191 -15.97 3.87 -4.03
CA GLU A 191 -17.10 4.76 -4.37
C GLU A 191 -18.34 3.92 -4.70
N ARG A 192 -18.16 2.77 -5.36
CA ARG A 192 -19.20 1.75 -5.57
C ARG A 192 -19.67 1.11 -4.27
N ASN A 193 -18.77 0.78 -3.34
CA ASN A 193 -19.11 0.15 -2.07
C ASN A 193 -19.85 1.12 -1.12
N HIS A 194 -19.54 2.42 -1.15
CA HIS A 194 -20.31 3.45 -0.43
C HIS A 194 -21.66 3.73 -1.12
N LYS A 195 -21.71 3.78 -2.47
CA LYS A 195 -23.00 3.82 -3.20
C LYS A 195 -23.90 2.62 -2.89
N PHE A 196 -23.31 1.46 -2.66
CA PHE A 196 -24.01 0.23 -2.31
C PHE A 196 -24.66 0.31 -0.92
N VAL A 197 -23.97 0.87 0.07
CA VAL A 197 -24.55 1.19 1.40
C VAL A 197 -25.80 2.06 1.28
N GLY A 198 -25.78 3.07 0.39
CA GLY A 198 -26.96 3.90 0.10
C GLY A 198 -28.14 3.12 -0.50
N ARG A 199 -27.89 2.15 -1.39
CA ARG A 199 -28.93 1.27 -1.95
C ARG A 199 -29.53 0.30 -0.94
N ILE A 200 -28.73 -0.23 -0.01
CA ILE A 200 -29.26 -1.07 1.06
C ILE A 200 -30.21 -0.26 1.95
N LEU A 201 -29.82 0.98 2.27
CA LEU A 201 -30.63 1.89 3.06
C LEU A 201 -31.99 2.15 2.40
N GLU A 202 -31.98 2.47 1.10
CA GLU A 202 -33.18 2.68 0.29
C GLU A 202 -34.11 1.47 0.39
N GLY A 203 -33.62 0.25 0.13
CA GLY A 203 -34.43 -0.96 0.22
C GLY A 203 -34.96 -1.29 1.63
N VAL A 204 -34.21 -0.92 2.68
CA VAL A 204 -34.66 -1.06 4.08
C VAL A 204 -35.76 -0.06 4.41
N MET A 205 -35.64 1.19 3.98
CA MET A 205 -36.64 2.22 4.21
C MET A 205 -37.93 2.01 3.40
N THR A 206 -37.83 1.47 2.19
CA THR A 206 -38.97 1.20 1.31
C THR A 206 -39.67 -0.14 1.61
N GLY A 207 -39.12 -0.97 2.51
CA GLY A 207 -39.66 -2.29 2.84
C GLY A 207 -39.37 -3.38 1.80
N GLN A 208 -38.55 -3.08 0.79
CA GLN A 208 -38.18 -3.99 -0.30
C GLN A 208 -37.26 -5.13 0.16
N VAL A 209 -36.76 -5.10 1.40
CA VAL A 209 -35.91 -6.17 1.98
C VAL A 209 -36.59 -7.56 2.00
N ASN A 210 -37.92 -7.60 1.94
CA ASN A 210 -38.70 -8.83 1.88
C ASN A 210 -38.94 -9.32 0.45
N GLU A 211 -38.59 -8.53 -0.57
CA GLU A 211 -38.69 -8.93 -1.97
C GLU A 211 -37.47 -9.79 -2.37
N GLN A 212 -37.74 -10.92 -3.01
CA GLN A 212 -36.69 -11.83 -3.47
C GLN A 212 -35.74 -11.15 -4.47
N SER A 213 -36.25 -10.29 -5.34
CA SER A 213 -35.48 -9.48 -6.30
C SER A 213 -34.43 -8.62 -5.62
N PHE A 214 -34.78 -7.97 -4.49
CA PHE A 214 -33.84 -7.16 -3.72
C PHE A 214 -32.72 -8.01 -3.10
N ARG A 215 -33.06 -9.21 -2.60
CA ARG A 215 -32.08 -10.14 -2.01
C ARG A 215 -31.11 -10.69 -3.04
N ASP A 216 -31.61 -11.04 -4.22
CA ASP A 216 -30.81 -11.54 -5.33
C ASP A 216 -29.86 -10.45 -5.84
N ASP A 217 -30.35 -9.21 -5.98
CA ASP A 217 -29.54 -8.04 -6.30
C ASP A 217 -28.47 -7.78 -5.24
N LEU A 218 -28.81 -7.92 -3.96
CA LEU A 218 -27.88 -7.75 -2.85
C LEU A 218 -26.78 -8.81 -2.84
N SER A 219 -27.15 -10.07 -3.06
CA SER A 219 -26.24 -11.22 -3.18
C SER A 219 -25.23 -11.00 -4.31
N ALA A 220 -25.70 -10.62 -5.50
CA ALA A 220 -24.86 -10.35 -6.66
C ALA A 220 -23.91 -9.17 -6.42
N GLN A 221 -24.41 -8.08 -5.84
CA GLN A 221 -23.62 -6.86 -5.61
C GLN A 221 -22.57 -7.03 -4.49
N LEU A 222 -22.89 -7.79 -3.42
CA LEU A 222 -21.92 -8.12 -2.35
C LEU A 222 -20.99 -9.27 -2.70
N SER A 223 -21.25 -9.98 -3.80
CA SER A 223 -20.58 -11.23 -4.14
C SER A 223 -20.62 -12.23 -2.97
N ILE A 224 -21.79 -12.38 -2.36
CA ILE A 224 -22.05 -13.34 -1.27
C ILE A 224 -23.20 -14.26 -1.64
N GLU A 225 -23.18 -15.48 -1.11
CA GLU A 225 -24.27 -16.44 -1.26
C GLU A 225 -25.61 -15.86 -0.75
N PRO A 226 -26.76 -16.16 -1.39
CA PRO A 226 -28.07 -15.67 -0.97
C PRO A 226 -28.39 -15.96 0.50
N GLU A 227 -27.98 -17.12 1.01
CA GLU A 227 -28.15 -17.48 2.43
C GLU A 227 -27.41 -16.52 3.39
N LYS A 228 -26.29 -15.94 2.94
CA LYS A 228 -25.54 -14.94 3.73
C LYS A 228 -26.23 -13.58 3.76
N VAL A 229 -27.12 -13.27 2.83
CA VAL A 229 -27.91 -12.03 2.85
C VAL A 229 -28.86 -12.04 4.04
N ASP A 230 -29.57 -13.14 4.28
CA ASP A 230 -30.47 -13.27 5.43
C ASP A 230 -29.71 -13.24 6.76
N LEU A 231 -28.52 -13.87 6.82
CA LEU A 231 -27.61 -13.76 7.97
C LEU A 231 -27.10 -12.32 8.17
N LEU A 232 -26.83 -11.60 7.08
CA LEU A 232 -26.41 -10.22 7.15
C LEU A 232 -27.53 -9.35 7.69
N LEU A 233 -28.77 -9.51 7.22
CA LEU A 233 -29.94 -8.70 7.60
C LEU A 233 -30.44 -9.01 9.02
N SER A 234 -30.45 -10.27 9.42
CA SER A 234 -30.79 -10.71 10.78
C SER A 234 -29.80 -10.23 11.85
N GLY A 235 -28.61 -9.77 11.43
CA GLY A 235 -27.57 -9.29 12.33
C GLY A 235 -26.63 -10.40 12.84
N ALA A 236 -26.74 -11.62 12.31
CA ALA A 236 -25.79 -12.71 12.61
C ALA A 236 -24.35 -12.38 12.18
N LEU A 237 -24.20 -11.49 11.18
CA LEU A 237 -22.89 -10.99 10.70
C LEU A 237 -22.52 -9.61 11.27
N ASN A 238 -23.08 -9.26 12.43
CA ASN A 238 -22.71 -8.05 13.14
C ASN A 238 -21.22 -8.06 13.55
N THR A 239 -20.59 -6.91 13.41
CA THR A 239 -19.24 -6.61 13.88
C THR A 239 -19.31 -5.54 14.95
N GLY A 240 -18.14 -5.14 15.46
CA GLY A 240 -18.08 -4.07 16.44
C GLY A 240 -18.57 -2.73 15.93
N VAL A 241 -18.38 -2.40 14.66
CA VAL A 241 -18.70 -1.06 14.14
C VAL A 241 -19.87 -1.03 13.17
N ALA A 242 -20.19 -2.15 12.52
CA ALA A 242 -21.30 -2.32 11.58
C ALA A 242 -21.52 -3.82 11.28
N ARG A 243 -21.69 -4.24 10.02
CA ARG A 243 -21.80 -5.64 9.59
C ARG A 243 -20.64 -6.04 8.65
N CYS A 244 -20.45 -7.33 8.42
CA CYS A 244 -19.45 -7.87 7.50
C CYS A 244 -20.08 -8.82 6.48
N SER A 245 -19.75 -8.65 5.19
CA SER A 245 -20.16 -9.60 4.16
C SER A 245 -19.40 -10.93 4.22
N ASP A 246 -18.20 -10.93 4.81
CA ASP A 246 -17.37 -12.14 4.97
C ASP A 246 -16.45 -12.05 6.20
N PRO A 247 -16.93 -12.39 7.39
CA PRO A 247 -16.14 -12.28 8.63
C PRO A 247 -15.04 -13.33 8.76
N ILE A 248 -15.11 -14.44 8.02
CA ILE A 248 -14.16 -15.57 8.11
C ILE A 248 -13.05 -15.45 7.06
N ASN A 249 -13.39 -15.11 5.81
CA ASN A 249 -12.46 -15.07 4.69
C ASN A 249 -12.22 -13.68 4.10
N GLY A 250 -12.89 -12.66 4.64
CA GLY A 250 -12.77 -11.26 4.21
C GLY A 250 -11.33 -10.73 4.23
N ARG A 251 -11.12 -9.58 3.60
CA ARG A 251 -9.78 -9.02 3.31
C ARG A 251 -8.83 -9.00 4.52
N PHE A 252 -9.35 -8.68 5.70
CA PHE A 252 -8.57 -8.57 6.94
C PHE A 252 -8.87 -9.67 7.96
N ALA A 253 -9.70 -10.66 7.60
CA ALA A 253 -10.05 -11.77 8.46
C ALA A 253 -8.85 -12.69 8.72
N PRO A 254 -8.86 -13.49 9.81
CA PRO A 254 -7.81 -14.46 10.11
C PRO A 254 -7.65 -15.55 9.05
N ARG A 255 -8.71 -15.87 8.28
CA ARG A 255 -8.73 -16.92 7.24
C ARG A 255 -8.40 -18.32 7.77
N ASN A 256 -8.81 -18.61 9.00
CA ASN A 256 -8.64 -19.91 9.67
C ASN A 256 -9.94 -20.74 9.69
N GLY A 257 -10.96 -20.33 8.93
CA GLY A 257 -12.24 -21.03 8.81
C GLY A 257 -13.18 -20.94 10.02
N THR A 258 -12.73 -20.42 11.17
CA THR A 258 -13.46 -20.53 12.44
C THR A 258 -13.57 -19.22 13.21
N THR A 259 -12.60 -18.31 13.08
CA THR A 259 -12.53 -17.08 13.87
C THR A 259 -12.99 -15.87 13.07
N ASN A 260 -13.95 -15.13 13.62
CA ASN A 260 -14.42 -13.87 13.04
C ASN A 260 -13.35 -12.77 13.10
N CYS A 261 -13.34 -11.90 12.10
CA CYS A 261 -12.50 -10.72 12.08
C CYS A 261 -12.84 -9.75 13.24
N GLN A 262 -11.86 -9.43 14.08
CA GLN A 262 -11.97 -8.48 15.20
C GLN A 262 -11.21 -7.16 14.96
N ARG A 263 -10.74 -6.91 13.72
CA ARG A 263 -9.94 -5.72 13.39
C ARG A 263 -10.83 -4.50 13.10
N PHE A 264 -11.53 -4.02 14.11
CA PHE A 264 -12.59 -3.00 13.96
C PHE A 264 -12.11 -1.69 13.31
N LEU A 265 -10.89 -1.24 13.60
CA LEU A 265 -10.31 -0.07 12.92
C LEU A 265 -10.13 -0.32 11.42
N HIS A 266 -9.87 -1.55 10.99
CA HIS A 266 -9.68 -1.87 9.57
C HIS A 266 -10.98 -1.92 8.78
N CYS A 267 -12.15 -1.94 9.44
CA CYS A 267 -13.46 -1.94 8.77
C CYS A 267 -13.57 -0.75 7.81
N PHE A 268 -13.14 0.45 8.23
CA PHE A 268 -13.17 1.71 7.47
C PHE A 268 -12.28 1.76 6.20
N ARG A 269 -11.66 0.63 5.84
CA ARG A 269 -10.93 0.43 4.59
C ARG A 269 -11.11 -0.99 4.04
N CYS A 270 -12.06 -1.74 4.60
CA CYS A 270 -12.35 -3.12 4.24
C CYS A 270 -13.48 -3.13 3.21
N PRO A 271 -13.31 -3.80 2.06
CA PRO A 271 -14.40 -3.92 1.08
C PRO A 271 -15.57 -4.76 1.60
N ASN A 272 -15.38 -5.54 2.66
CA ASN A 272 -16.42 -6.37 3.27
C ASN A 272 -17.26 -5.62 4.31
N GLN A 273 -16.99 -4.34 4.60
CA GLN A 273 -17.81 -3.58 5.55
C GLN A 273 -19.17 -3.27 4.91
N VAL A 274 -20.23 -3.58 5.65
CA VAL A 274 -21.60 -3.22 5.29
C VAL A 274 -22.16 -2.40 6.44
N VAL A 275 -22.66 -1.20 6.15
CA VAL A 275 -23.28 -0.30 7.14
C VAL A 275 -24.72 -0.08 6.71
N ILE A 276 -25.66 -0.26 7.62
CA ILE A 276 -27.07 0.10 7.41
C ILE A 276 -27.55 1.02 8.53
N GLU A 277 -28.74 1.61 8.40
CA GLU A 277 -29.25 2.60 9.36
C GLU A 277 -29.23 2.09 10.81
N SER A 278 -29.65 0.83 11.02
CA SER A 278 -29.67 0.22 12.35
C SER A 278 -28.29 0.10 13.01
N ASP A 279 -27.21 0.20 12.23
CA ASP A 279 -25.84 0.17 12.73
C ASP A 279 -25.36 1.55 13.21
N LEU A 280 -26.00 2.65 12.82
CA LEU A 280 -25.53 4.02 13.07
C LEU A 280 -25.33 4.30 14.55
N TYR A 281 -26.21 3.81 15.42
CA TYR A 281 -26.05 3.93 16.87
C TYR A 281 -24.72 3.31 17.37
N ARG A 282 -24.41 2.09 16.89
CA ARG A 282 -23.19 1.37 17.25
C ARG A 282 -21.96 2.04 16.64
N LEU A 283 -22.05 2.46 15.38
CA LEU A 283 -21.01 3.16 14.66
C LEU A 283 -20.64 4.49 15.33
N PHE A 284 -21.62 5.31 15.67
CA PHE A 284 -21.37 6.60 16.33
C PHE A 284 -20.94 6.44 17.79
N SER A 285 -21.30 5.34 18.45
CA SER A 285 -20.76 5.03 19.78
C SER A 285 -19.24 4.77 19.70
N PHE A 286 -18.79 4.06 18.67
CA PHE A 286 -17.37 3.89 18.37
C PHE A 286 -16.69 5.23 18.01
N TYR A 287 -17.34 6.04 17.16
CA TYR A 287 -16.86 7.39 16.81
C TYR A 287 -16.55 8.23 18.05
N TRP A 288 -17.50 8.32 18.99
CA TRP A 288 -17.33 9.12 20.20
C TRP A 288 -16.26 8.55 21.14
N LEU A 289 -16.13 7.23 21.22
CA LEU A 289 -15.03 6.59 21.95
C LEU A 289 -13.68 7.03 21.37
N LEU A 290 -13.51 6.98 20.05
CA LEU A 290 -12.29 7.44 19.40
C LEU A 290 -12.02 8.93 19.66
N ILE A 291 -13.04 9.78 19.64
CA ILE A 291 -12.87 11.21 19.98
C ILE A 291 -12.40 11.38 21.44
N LYS A 292 -12.97 10.63 22.39
CA LYS A 292 -12.56 10.65 23.81
C LYS A 292 -11.10 10.23 24.00
N GLU A 293 -10.62 9.23 23.25
CA GLU A 293 -9.22 8.78 23.30
C GLU A 293 -8.20 9.90 22.96
N ARG A 294 -8.63 10.99 22.30
CA ARG A 294 -7.75 12.14 22.04
C ARG A 294 -7.23 12.79 23.32
N GLY A 295 -8.04 12.81 24.38
CA GLY A 295 -7.64 13.33 25.69
C GLY A 295 -6.60 12.45 26.36
N LEU A 296 -6.64 11.13 26.13
CA LEU A 296 -5.79 10.14 26.79
C LEU A 296 -4.45 9.93 26.07
N LEU A 297 -4.45 9.84 24.74
CA LEU A 297 -3.25 9.55 23.94
C LEU A 297 -2.44 10.78 23.54
N GLY A 298 -3.01 11.98 23.70
CA GLY A 298 -2.46 13.22 23.19
C GLY A 298 -2.63 13.40 21.68
N LYS A 299 -2.66 14.67 21.23
CA LYS A 299 -3.02 15.06 19.86
C LYS A 299 -2.19 14.38 18.77
N SER A 300 -0.88 14.24 18.95
CA SER A 300 0.02 13.65 17.94
C SER A 300 -0.28 12.17 17.71
N ARG A 301 -0.29 11.37 18.79
CA ARG A 301 -0.51 9.92 18.70
C ARG A 301 -1.93 9.62 18.24
N TRP A 302 -2.92 10.34 18.77
CA TRP A 302 -4.31 10.24 18.31
C TRP A 302 -4.46 10.49 16.81
N ASN A 303 -3.83 11.55 16.29
CA ASN A 303 -3.85 11.86 14.87
C ASN A 303 -3.28 10.71 14.01
N SER A 304 -2.24 10.03 14.51
CA SER A 304 -1.63 8.92 13.77
C SER A 304 -2.45 7.63 13.76
N VAL A 305 -3.26 7.38 14.80
CA VAL A 305 -3.97 6.11 14.98
C VAL A 305 -5.45 6.20 14.57
N TYR A 306 -6.15 7.27 14.95
CA TYR A 306 -7.63 7.31 14.89
C TYR A 306 -8.20 8.40 13.96
N ALA A 307 -7.48 9.50 13.71
CA ALA A 307 -8.04 10.61 12.94
C ALA A 307 -8.54 10.23 11.54
N TRP A 308 -7.90 9.24 10.90
CA TRP A 308 -8.33 8.78 9.58
C TRP A 308 -9.68 8.06 9.63
N VAL A 309 -9.99 7.35 10.72
CA VAL A 309 -11.28 6.67 10.91
C VAL A 309 -12.41 7.69 11.04
N ILE A 310 -12.20 8.72 11.85
CA ILE A 310 -13.15 9.83 12.01
C ILE A 310 -13.49 10.46 10.66
N ARG A 311 -12.48 10.72 9.82
CA ARG A 311 -12.69 11.28 8.48
C ARG A 311 -13.51 10.38 7.56
N VAL A 312 -13.28 9.07 7.58
CA VAL A 312 -14.08 8.13 6.77
C VAL A 312 -15.53 8.13 7.24
N ILE A 313 -15.77 8.14 8.56
CA ILE A 313 -17.13 8.21 9.10
C ILE A 313 -17.81 9.51 8.66
N ASP A 314 -17.17 10.66 8.81
CA ASP A 314 -17.78 11.95 8.52
C ASP A 314 -17.93 12.24 7.01
N ASN A 315 -16.96 11.82 6.18
CA ASN A 315 -16.93 12.19 4.75
C ASN A 315 -17.49 11.13 3.81
N ASP A 316 -17.37 9.84 4.15
CA ASP A 316 -17.66 8.74 3.22
C ASP A 316 -18.92 7.97 3.64
N ILE A 317 -19.16 7.82 4.95
CA ILE A 317 -20.29 7.05 5.49
C ILE A 317 -21.48 7.95 5.81
N THR A 318 -21.28 8.98 6.64
CA THR A 318 -22.36 9.86 7.14
C THR A 318 -23.21 10.48 6.01
N PRO A 319 -22.65 10.97 4.89
CA PRO A 319 -23.44 11.59 3.82
C PRO A 319 -24.37 10.63 3.07
N LEU A 320 -24.27 9.32 3.30
CA LEU A 320 -25.13 8.31 2.67
C LEU A 320 -26.47 8.12 3.40
N PHE A 321 -26.65 8.73 4.57
CA PHE A 321 -27.81 8.56 5.43
C PHE A 321 -28.58 9.87 5.59
N ASP A 322 -29.85 9.77 5.95
CA ASP A 322 -30.68 10.92 6.25
C ASP A 322 -30.06 11.77 7.39
N PRO A 323 -29.85 13.09 7.19
CA PRO A 323 -29.24 13.96 8.19
C PRO A 323 -29.96 13.96 9.55
N VAL A 324 -31.29 13.83 9.56
CA VAL A 324 -32.11 13.79 10.78
C VAL A 324 -31.80 12.51 11.57
N VAL A 325 -31.71 11.38 10.87
CA VAL A 325 -31.34 10.10 11.48
C VAL A 325 -29.90 10.15 12.01
N VAL A 326 -28.97 10.71 11.24
CA VAL A 326 -27.58 10.89 11.63
C VAL A 326 -27.48 11.68 12.93
N GLU A 327 -28.10 12.86 12.99
CA GLU A 327 -28.05 13.72 14.18
C GLU A 327 -28.67 13.02 15.39
N ARG A 328 -29.83 12.37 15.21
CA ARG A 328 -30.50 11.58 16.26
C ARG A 328 -29.56 10.50 16.83
N GLU A 329 -28.98 9.67 15.97
CA GLU A 329 -28.12 8.57 16.42
C GLU A 329 -26.76 9.06 16.94
N LYS A 330 -26.19 10.14 16.40
CA LYS A 330 -24.98 10.79 16.96
C LYS A 330 -25.24 11.31 18.37
N HIS A 331 -26.37 12.00 18.59
CA HIS A 331 -26.78 12.48 19.92
C HIS A 331 -27.01 11.32 20.89
N ARG A 332 -27.77 10.30 20.47
CA ARG A 332 -28.02 9.10 21.27
C ARG A 332 -26.73 8.40 21.66
N ALA A 333 -25.81 8.21 20.71
CA ALA A 333 -24.52 7.56 20.95
C ALA A 333 -23.61 8.34 21.90
N LEU A 334 -23.71 9.67 21.91
CA LEU A 334 -22.97 10.53 22.83
C LEU A 334 -23.54 10.41 24.26
N ALA A 335 -24.86 10.49 24.40
CA ALA A 335 -25.56 10.48 25.69
C ALA A 335 -25.55 9.09 26.33
N THR A 336 -25.85 8.06 25.54
CA THR A 336 -25.93 6.66 25.98
C THR A 336 -25.17 5.80 24.99
N PRO A 337 -23.85 5.60 25.15
CA PRO A 337 -23.08 4.80 24.21
C PRO A 337 -23.54 3.33 24.20
N HIS A 338 -23.49 2.72 23.01
CA HIS A 338 -23.74 1.29 22.83
C HIS A 338 -22.86 0.46 23.77
N PRO A 339 -23.38 -0.58 24.46
CA PRO A 339 -22.63 -1.33 25.48
C PRO A 339 -21.22 -1.76 25.05
N MET A 340 -21.08 -2.19 23.80
CA MET A 340 -19.79 -2.57 23.21
C MET A 340 -18.72 -1.46 23.20
N TRP A 341 -19.11 -0.19 23.16
CA TRP A 341 -18.18 0.96 23.07
C TRP A 341 -18.30 1.92 24.25
N ARG A 342 -18.88 1.46 25.36
CA ARG A 342 -18.87 2.22 26.62
C ARG A 342 -17.46 2.30 27.22
N ASP A 343 -16.62 1.30 26.95
CA ASP A 343 -15.26 1.16 27.47
C ASP A 343 -14.24 0.91 26.33
N ARG A 344 -12.98 1.26 26.57
CA ARG A 344 -11.82 1.10 25.70
C ARG A 344 -11.27 -0.33 25.63
N THR A 345 -11.76 -1.26 26.46
CA THR A 345 -11.27 -2.66 26.54
C THR A 345 -11.16 -3.34 25.17
N LEU A 346 -12.10 -3.08 24.27
CA LEU A 346 -12.15 -3.67 22.93
C LEU A 346 -11.33 -2.91 21.85
N LEU A 347 -10.71 -1.78 22.18
CA LEU A 347 -9.83 -1.04 21.26
C LEU A 347 -8.41 -1.65 21.14
N GLY A 348 -8.11 -2.65 21.97
CA GLY A 348 -6.77 -3.21 22.13
C GLY A 348 -6.13 -2.66 23.41
N GLY A 349 -6.45 -3.31 24.53
CA GLY A 349 -5.62 -3.29 25.73
C GLY A 349 -5.09 -4.70 25.93
N ASP A 350 -3.82 -4.90 25.58
CA ASP A 350 -2.80 -5.54 26.42
C ASP A 350 -1.45 -5.11 25.84
N GLU A 351 -0.53 -4.85 26.77
CA GLU A 351 0.89 -4.46 26.70
C GLU A 351 1.64 -4.51 25.36
#